data_AF-A0A7H9BKS5-F1
#
_entry.id   AF-A0A7H9BKS5-F1
#
_cell.length_a   1.000
_cell.length_b   1.000
_cell.length_c   1.000
_cell.angle_alpha   90.00
_cell.angle_beta   90.00
_cell.angle_gamma   90.00
#
_symmetry.space_group_name_H-M   'P 1'
#
loop_
_entity.id
_entity.type
_entity.pdbx_description
1 polymer ?
#
loop_
_entity_poly.entity_id
_entity_poly.type
_entity_poly.pdbx_seq_one_letter_code
_entity_poly.pdbx_strand_id
1 'polypeptide(L)' 'MSFKEKQTVRIRLDQLQYMAAAMARQLDRRKGIVVDVYVPLGEREQRVKVRWIARRPTESDVVMEHKAADLEAI' A
#
# COMPACT_ATOMS: atom_id res chain seq x y z
N MET A 1 -13.20 -0.62 7.83
CA MET A 1 -12.34 0.52 8.22
C MET A 1 -12.11 1.37 6.99
N SER A 2 -12.19 2.70 7.10
CA SER A 2 -11.86 3.63 6.01
C SER A 2 -10.46 4.18 6.26
N PHE A 3 -9.57 4.11 5.27
CA PHE A 3 -8.26 4.76 5.34
C PHE A 3 -8.42 6.28 5.20
N LYS A 4 -7.49 7.02 5.80
CA LYS A 4 -7.40 8.48 5.67
C LYS A 4 -6.10 8.86 4.97
N GLU A 5 -6.10 9.99 4.27
CA GLU A 5 -4.86 10.58 3.75
C GLU A 5 -3.82 10.79 4.86
N LYS A 6 -2.54 10.70 4.50
CA LYS A 6 -1.38 10.80 5.41
C LYS A 6 -1.31 9.72 6.49
N GLN A 7 -2.18 8.73 6.45
CA GLN A 7 -2.13 7.59 7.36
C GLN A 7 -0.94 6.69 7.00
N THR A 8 -0.25 6.17 8.03
CA THR A 8 0.80 5.17 7.83
C THR A 8 0.17 3.79 7.70
N VAL A 9 0.59 3.04 6.69
CA VAL A 9 0.06 1.72 6.39
C VAL A 9 1.18 0.73 6.07
N ARG A 10 0.86 -0.55 6.19
CA ARG A 10 1.65 -1.68 5.67
C ARG A 10 0.75 -2.60 4.85
N ILE A 11 1.36 -3.44 4.02
CA ILE A 11 0.62 -4.57 3.43
C ILE A 11 0.43 -5.63 4.50
N ARG A 12 -0.75 -6.25 4.54
CA ARG A 12 -1.00 -7.37 5.43
C ARG A 12 -0.17 -8.59 5.01
N LEU A 13 0.35 -9.31 6.00
CA LEU A 13 1.22 -10.46 5.76
C LEU A 13 0.53 -11.58 4.96
N ASP A 14 -0.77 -11.80 5.20
CA ASP A 14 -1.59 -12.77 4.48
C ASP A 14 -1.84 -12.40 3.01
N GLN A 15 -1.65 -11.14 2.64
CA GLN A 15 -1.81 -10.67 1.26
C GLN A 15 -0.49 -10.65 0.48
N LEU A 16 0.65 -10.51 1.16
CA LEU A 16 1.98 -10.55 0.53
C LEU A 16 2.22 -11.84 -0.27
N GLN A 17 1.66 -12.98 0.16
CA GLN A 17 1.80 -14.27 -0.52
C GLN A 17 1.13 -14.34 -1.90
N TYR A 18 0.13 -13.48 -2.15
CA TYR A 18 -0.56 -13.41 -3.44
C TYR A 18 0.10 -12.40 -4.40
N MET A 19 1.11 -11.67 -3.94
CA MET A 19 1.86 -10.71 -4.77
C MET A 19 3.01 -11.41 -5.49
N ALA A 20 3.43 -10.85 -6.62
CA ALA A 20 4.65 -11.29 -7.29
C ALA A 20 5.85 -11.23 -6.34
N ALA A 21 6.70 -12.26 -6.34
CA ALA A 21 7.76 -12.43 -5.33
C ALA A 21 8.72 -11.22 -5.22
N ALA A 22 9.03 -10.55 -6.33
CA ALA A 22 9.86 -9.35 -6.32
C ALA A 22 9.18 -8.19 -5.55
N MET A 23 7.89 -7.99 -5.78
CA MET A 23 7.08 -6.95 -5.14
C MET A 23 6.83 -7.27 -3.67
N ALA A 24 6.51 -8.53 -3.35
CA ALA A 24 6.33 -8.99 -1.98
C ALA A 24 7.58 -8.69 -1.11
N ARG A 25 8.78 -9.04 -1.60
CA ARG A 25 10.04 -8.74 -0.91
C ARG A 25 10.29 -7.26 -0.72
N GLN A 26 9.91 -6.44 -1.71
CA GLN A 26 10.07 -4.99 -1.65
C GLN A 26 9.15 -4.36 -0.59
N LEU A 27 7.95 -4.91 -0.40
CA LEU A 27 6.89 -4.36 0.44
C LEU A 27 6.81 -5.02 1.84
N ASP A 28 7.43 -6.18 2.04
CA ASP A 28 7.40 -6.94 3.29
C ASP A 28 7.88 -6.11 4.48
N ARG A 29 6.99 -5.77 5.44
CA ARG A 29 7.26 -4.87 6.59
C ARG A 29 7.69 -3.45 6.22
N ARG A 30 7.49 -3.01 4.96
CA ARG A 30 7.75 -1.63 4.55
C ARG A 30 6.62 -0.74 5.05
N LYS A 31 6.96 0.47 5.48
CA LYS A 31 5.98 1.51 5.82
C LYS A 31 5.65 2.31 4.57
N GLY A 32 4.36 2.51 4.34
CA GLY A 32 3.82 3.36 3.29
C GLY A 32 2.99 4.49 3.89
N ILE A 33 2.87 5.58 3.16
CA ILE A 33 1.98 6.69 3.49
C ILE A 33 0.85 6.72 2.48
N VAL A 34 -0.39 6.77 2.96
CA VAL A 34 -1.55 6.96 2.10
C VAL A 34 -1.51 8.36 1.50
N VAL A 35 -1.44 8.41 0.17
CA VAL A 35 -1.46 9.65 -0.62
C VAL A 35 -2.89 10.02 -0.97
N ASP A 36 -3.70 9.04 -1.35
CA ASP A 36 -5.06 9.27 -1.85
C ASP A 36 -5.92 8.02 -1.61
N VAL A 37 -7.22 8.22 -1.39
CA VAL A 37 -8.23 7.18 -1.19
C VAL A 37 -9.41 7.51 -2.08
N TYR A 38 -9.70 6.64 -3.04
CA TYR A 38 -10.78 6.84 -3.98
C TYR A 38 -11.54 5.55 -4.26
N VAL A 39 -12.76 5.70 -4.76
CA VAL A 39 -13.57 4.59 -5.27
C VAL A 39 -13.63 4.76 -6.79
N PRO A 40 -13.06 3.84 -7.59
CA PRO A 40 -13.19 3.89 -9.04
C PRO A 40 -14.66 3.88 -9.47
N LEU A 41 -14.98 4.61 -10.53
CA LEU A 41 -16.35 4.65 -11.05
C LEU A 41 -16.78 3.24 -11.49
N GLY A 42 -17.85 2.72 -10.87
CA GLY A 42 -18.38 1.37 -11.14
C GLY A 42 -17.79 0.26 -10.27
N GLU A 43 -16.76 0.53 -9.46
CA GLU A 43 -16.30 -0.40 -8.42
C GLU A 43 -16.99 -0.10 -7.08
N ARG A 44 -17.19 -1.14 -6.26
CA ARG A 44 -17.68 -1.01 -4.88
C ARG A 44 -16.53 -0.96 -3.85
N GLU A 45 -15.31 -1.32 -4.27
CA GLU A 45 -14.15 -1.41 -3.39
C GLU A 45 -13.34 -0.11 -3.41
N GLN A 46 -12.88 0.31 -2.23
CA GLN A 46 -11.97 1.44 -2.10
C GLN A 46 -10.56 1.05 -2.56
N ARG A 47 -9.97 1.91 -3.38
CA ARG A 47 -8.56 1.87 -3.77
C ARG A 47 -7.79 2.92 -2.99
N VAL A 48 -6.56 2.57 -2.63
CA VAL A 48 -5.69 3.41 -1.83
C VAL A 48 -4.36 3.55 -2.57
N LYS A 49 -3.99 4.79 -2.90
CA LYS A 49 -2.64 5.10 -3.38
C LYS A 49 -1.72 5.22 -2.17
N VAL A 50 -0.69 4.41 -2.16
CA VAL A 50 0.30 4.37 -1.09
C VAL A 50 1.67 4.71 -1.65
N ARG A 51 2.33 5.69 -1.05
CA ARG A 51 3.74 6.01 -1.28
C ARG A 51 4.60 5.19 -0.32
N TRP A 52 5.36 4.26 -0.86
CA TRP A 52 6.30 3.41 -0.13
C TRP A 52 7.66 4.09 -0.02
N ILE A 53 8.03 4.44 1.21
CA ILE A 53 9.26 5.20 1.50
C ILE A 53 10.49 4.32 1.22
N ALA A 54 11.48 4.82 0.50
CA ALA A 54 12.75 4.16 0.24
C ALA A 54 13.41 3.63 1.52
N ARG A 55 13.96 2.41 1.48
CA ARG A 55 14.72 1.85 2.62
C ARG A 55 16.16 2.31 2.64
N ARG A 56 16.70 2.55 1.45
CA ARG A 56 18.10 2.89 1.23
C ARG A 56 18.19 4.24 0.54
N PRO A 57 19.24 5.04 0.77
CA PRO A 57 19.45 6.31 0.07
C PRO A 57 19.52 6.18 -1.45
N THR A 58 19.87 4.99 -1.96
CA THR A 58 19.95 4.67 -3.39
C THR A 58 18.62 4.24 -4.00
N GLU A 59 17.58 4.05 -3.18
CA GLU A 59 16.24 3.67 -3.64
C GLU A 59 15.35 4.91 -3.75
N SER A 60 14.45 4.90 -4.71
CA SER A 60 13.41 5.92 -4.82
C SER A 60 12.12 5.46 -4.11
N ASP A 61 11.33 6.45 -3.71
CA ASP A 61 9.97 6.19 -3.26
C ASP A 61 9.14 5.62 -4.42
N VAL A 62 8.26 4.68 -4.10
CA VAL A 62 7.39 4.04 -5.10
C VAL A 62 5.95 4.30 -4.72
N VAL A 63 5.16 4.85 -5.65
CA VAL A 63 3.72 5.04 -5.46
C VAL A 63 3.00 3.87 -6.12
N MET A 64 2.15 3.18 -5.36
CA MET A 64 1.39 2.02 -5.83
C MET A 64 -0.05 2.09 -5.36
N GLU A 65 -0.94 1.53 -6.18
CA GLU A 65 -2.35 1.38 -5.88
C GLU A 65 -2.61 0.01 -5.28
N HIS A 66 -3.33 -0.02 -4.15
CA HIS A 66 -3.72 -1.23 -3.45
C HIS A 66 -5.20 -1.21 -3.15
N LYS A 67 -5.82 -2.39 -3.00
CA LYS A 67 -7.16 -2.43 -2.42
C LYS A 67 -7.04 -2.09 -0.94
N ALA A 68 -8.02 -1.37 -0.41
CA ALA A 68 -8.06 -1.06 1.01
C ALA A 68 -8.01 -2.34 1.88
N ALA A 69 -8.61 -3.43 1.42
CA ALA A 69 -8.63 -4.71 2.13
C ALA A 69 -7.23 -5.33 2.35
N ASP A 70 -6.27 -4.99 1.48
CA ASP A 70 -4.92 -5.57 1.50
C ASP A 70 -3.96 -4.82 2.44
N LEU A 71 -4.40 -3.66 2.91
CA LEU A 71 -3.62 -2.78 3.76
C LEU A 71 -4.03 -2.91 5.22
N GLU A 72 -3.09 -2.63 6.09
CA GLU A 72 -3.29 -2.51 7.53
C GLU A 72 -2.73 -1.17 7.99
N ALA A 73 -3.50 -0.45 8.81
CA ALA A 73 -3.03 0.78 9.45
C ALA A 73 -2.08 0.45 10.60
N ILE A 74 -1.02 1.26 10.75
CA ILE A 74 -0.04 1.17 11.84
C ILE A 74 -0.10 2.43 12.68
#